data_AF-A0A1E5A570-F1
#
_entry.id   AF-A0A1E5A570-F1
#
_cell.length_a   1.000
_cell.length_b   1.000
_cell.length_c   1.000
_cell.angle_alpha   90.00
_cell.angle_beta   90.00
_cell.angle_gamma   90.00
#
_symmetry.space_group_name_H-M   'P 1'
#
loop_
_entity.id
_entity.type
_entity.pdbx_description
1 polymer ?
#
loop_
_entity_poly.entity_id
_entity_poly.type
_entity_poly.pdbx_seq_one_letter_code
_entity_poly.pdbx_strand_id
1 'polypeptide(L)'
;MKTAFVSYRFSEEIEPIALMIKNWFKVHELMVIDGKQLDATNSLNEQLKNRISNADILVSIRADETTSIYVAEEAAFAAGKGKPIIIVSKGAYSEGSLLNDQFYIDLDRGFDAANDLSNAVVKILEKGYLDLNAKKVKHPPKDEVDAEGWSLEIREKIRVVRVLMDEREIDKALESAMTLLNDHPECWRAGIAISACLIIKQDYKQAEQILNDVIDNFSGSGRAVSYAYQNMAWLYFEKHKEVDSEINQKLIGFYRDSIEAYPRIDIFFDLIMTYLDADLVGEADKVIVEALQEFPEIEQKVSEMVSSEGSSFVQLVTKSNLLSAIAFPKEPRGDK
;
A
#
# COMPACT_ATOMS: atom_id res chain seq x y z
N MET A 1 -19.71 1.73 15.82
CA MET A 1 -18.48 2.07 15.09
C MET A 1 -17.35 2.06 16.11
N LYS A 2 -16.24 1.39 15.81
CA LYS A 2 -15.10 1.29 16.72
C LYS A 2 -14.27 2.56 16.67
N THR A 3 -13.61 2.92 17.77
CA THR A 3 -12.98 4.23 17.94
C THR A 3 -11.50 4.10 18.32
N ALA A 4 -10.61 4.77 17.60
CA ALA A 4 -9.19 4.86 17.93
C ALA A 4 -8.86 6.27 18.42
N PHE A 5 -8.20 6.39 19.56
CA PHE A 5 -7.65 7.66 20.03
C PHE A 5 -6.18 7.75 19.66
N VAL A 6 -5.82 8.76 18.86
CA VAL A 6 -4.44 8.99 18.40
C VAL A 6 -3.86 10.17 19.15
N SER A 7 -2.99 9.92 20.12
CA SER A 7 -2.34 10.92 20.97
C SER A 7 -0.96 11.31 20.44
N TYR A 8 -0.79 12.58 20.04
CA TYR A 8 0.46 13.09 19.44
C TYR A 8 0.70 14.60 19.68
N ARG A 9 -0.02 15.21 20.62
CA ARG A 9 -0.16 16.68 20.74
C ARG A 9 1.11 17.47 21.10
N PHE A 10 2.21 16.79 21.43
CA PHE A 10 3.39 17.42 22.03
C PHE A 10 4.53 17.65 21.05
N SER A 11 4.36 17.30 19.78
CA SER A 11 5.36 17.56 18.75
C SER A 11 4.71 17.72 17.38
N GLU A 12 5.01 18.84 16.72
CA GLU A 12 4.62 19.09 15.33
C GLU A 12 5.36 18.16 14.36
N GLU A 13 6.53 17.67 14.76
CA GLU A 13 7.37 16.77 13.96
C GLU A 13 6.70 15.41 13.70
N ILE A 14 5.85 14.96 14.62
CA ILE A 14 5.11 13.69 14.50
C ILE A 14 3.71 13.86 13.89
N GLU A 15 3.32 15.08 13.52
CA GLU A 15 2.02 15.33 12.89
C GLU A 15 1.84 14.58 11.56
N PRO A 16 2.83 14.48 10.66
CA PRO A 16 2.71 13.67 9.44
C PRO A 16 2.43 12.20 9.77
N ILE A 17 3.09 11.66 10.79
CA ILE A 17 2.95 10.25 11.22
C ILE A 17 1.56 10.02 11.81
N ALA A 18 1.11 10.95 12.66
CA ALA A 18 -0.24 10.92 13.18
C ALA A 18 -1.28 10.98 12.06
N LEU A 19 -1.08 11.82 11.04
CA LEU A 19 -1.98 11.90 9.89
C LEU A 19 -2.05 10.57 9.13
N MET A 20 -0.92 9.92 8.88
CA MET A 20 -0.87 8.58 8.26
C MET A 20 -1.67 7.55 9.07
N ILE A 21 -1.44 7.47 10.39
CA ILE A 21 -2.15 6.55 11.28
C ILE A 21 -3.66 6.84 11.28
N LYS A 22 -4.06 8.11 11.34
CA LYS A 22 -5.46 8.52 11.31
C LYS A 22 -6.13 8.13 9.98
N ASN A 23 -5.45 8.33 8.86
CA ASN A 23 -5.98 7.94 7.54
C ASN A 23 -6.10 6.42 7.43
N TRP A 24 -5.10 5.68 7.90
CA TRP A 24 -5.16 4.22 7.95
C TRP A 24 -6.38 3.74 8.74
N PHE A 25 -6.66 4.31 9.91
CA PHE A 25 -7.85 3.98 10.69
C PHE A 25 -9.16 4.32 9.98
N LYS A 26 -9.24 5.46 9.29
CA LYS A 26 -10.42 5.84 8.50
C LYS A 26 -10.71 4.84 7.38
N VAL A 27 -9.67 4.40 6.66
CA VAL A 27 -9.78 3.38 5.60
C VAL A 27 -10.36 2.08 6.13
N HIS A 28 -10.08 1.74 7.40
CA HIS A 28 -10.59 0.54 8.06
C HIS A 28 -11.88 0.79 8.86
N GLU A 29 -12.59 1.88 8.58
CA GLU A 29 -13.86 2.27 9.21
C GLU A 29 -13.80 2.47 10.73
N LEU A 30 -12.62 2.78 11.28
CA LEU A 30 -12.47 3.24 12.66
C LEU A 30 -12.72 4.74 12.76
N MET A 31 -13.54 5.13 13.74
CA MET A 31 -13.70 6.52 14.12
C MET A 31 -12.42 7.00 14.81
N VAL A 32 -11.86 8.10 14.37
CA VAL A 32 -10.63 8.65 14.94
C VAL A 32 -10.96 9.79 15.90
N ILE A 33 -10.52 9.67 17.15
CA ILE A 33 -10.43 10.78 18.09
C ILE A 33 -9.03 11.38 17.96
N ASP A 34 -8.96 12.60 17.47
CA ASP A 34 -7.71 13.32 17.23
C ASP A 34 -7.18 13.98 18.52
N GLY A 35 -5.99 13.56 18.97
CA GLY A 35 -5.32 14.12 20.14
C GLY A 35 -4.85 15.56 20.00
N LYS A 36 -4.74 16.09 18.78
CA LYS A 36 -4.40 17.51 18.55
C LYS A 36 -5.50 18.47 19.00
N GLN A 37 -6.74 17.99 19.12
CA GLN A 37 -7.90 18.80 19.52
C GLN A 37 -8.04 19.00 21.05
N LEU A 38 -7.05 18.58 21.85
CA LEU A 38 -7.08 18.72 23.30
C LEU A 38 -6.63 20.12 23.71
N ASP A 39 -7.47 20.81 24.47
CA ASP A 39 -7.21 22.17 24.96
C ASP A 39 -6.32 22.11 26.21
N ALA A 40 -5.09 22.61 26.09
CA ALA A 40 -4.11 22.67 27.17
C ALA A 40 -4.48 23.65 28.31
N THR A 41 -5.48 24.51 28.11
CA THR A 41 -5.91 25.50 29.12
C THR A 41 -6.90 24.96 30.15
N ASN A 42 -7.49 23.80 29.88
CA ASN A 42 -8.38 23.07 30.80
C ASN A 42 -7.69 21.77 31.27
N SER A 43 -8.26 21.06 32.26
CA SER A 43 -7.67 19.86 32.91
C SER A 43 -7.25 18.77 31.92
N LEU A 44 -6.05 18.91 31.33
CA LEU A 44 -5.54 18.11 30.23
C LEU A 44 -5.55 16.61 30.55
N ASN A 45 -5.20 16.28 31.78
CA ASN A 45 -5.23 14.91 32.28
C ASN A 45 -6.64 14.32 32.36
N GLU A 46 -7.65 15.12 32.70
CA GLU A 46 -9.04 14.64 32.70
C GLU A 46 -9.55 14.46 31.27
N GLN A 47 -9.22 15.39 30.37
CA GLN A 47 -9.58 15.28 28.96
C GLN A 47 -8.95 14.02 28.33
N LEU A 48 -7.66 13.76 28.58
CA LEU A 48 -6.99 12.53 28.16
C LEU A 48 -7.67 11.28 28.66
N LYS A 49 -7.86 11.20 29.99
CA LYS A 49 -8.49 10.05 30.62
C LYS A 49 -9.89 9.81 30.06
N ASN A 50 -10.63 10.87 29.77
CA ASN A 50 -11.93 10.78 29.12
C ASN A 50 -11.82 10.28 27.67
N ARG A 51 -10.90 10.80 26.85
CA ARG A 51 -10.70 10.33 25.47
C ARG A 51 -10.28 8.86 25.42
N ILE A 52 -9.31 8.46 26.24
CA ILE A 52 -8.85 7.07 26.37
C ILE A 52 -10.01 6.18 26.81
N SER A 53 -10.81 6.61 27.80
CA SER A 53 -11.97 5.83 28.28
C SER A 53 -13.00 5.55 27.18
N ASN A 54 -13.21 6.52 26.28
CA ASN A 54 -14.19 6.44 25.20
C ASN A 54 -13.66 5.80 23.91
N ALA A 55 -12.36 5.51 23.81
CA ALA A 55 -11.76 4.86 22.65
C ALA A 55 -11.68 3.34 22.84
N ASP A 56 -11.84 2.56 21.78
CA ASP A 56 -11.59 1.11 21.80
C ASP A 56 -10.08 0.80 21.76
N ILE A 57 -9.27 1.63 21.10
CA ILE A 57 -7.80 1.50 21.02
C ILE A 57 -7.14 2.83 21.39
N LEU A 58 -6.02 2.78 22.12
CA LEU A 58 -5.10 3.91 22.26
C LEU A 58 -3.92 3.74 21.28
N VAL A 59 -3.63 4.78 20.50
CA VAL A 59 -2.35 4.95 19.82
C VAL A 59 -1.64 6.15 20.41
N SER A 60 -0.48 5.91 21.01
CA SER A 60 0.34 6.94 21.63
C SER A 60 1.62 7.13 20.83
N ILE A 61 1.86 8.35 20.35
CA ILE A 61 3.01 8.67 19.51
C ILE A 61 4.02 9.48 20.33
N ARG A 62 5.24 8.95 20.43
CA ARG A 62 6.40 9.55 21.10
C ARG A 62 7.32 10.16 20.05
N ALA A 63 7.59 11.45 20.17
CA ALA A 63 8.52 12.15 19.28
C ALA A 63 9.98 12.07 19.75
N ASP A 64 10.18 12.06 21.07
CA ASP A 64 11.48 12.26 21.72
C ASP A 64 11.47 11.72 23.17
N GLU A 65 12.54 11.96 23.92
CA GLU A 65 12.60 11.61 25.35
C GLU A 65 11.68 12.47 26.22
N THR A 66 11.40 13.72 25.83
CA THR A 66 10.60 14.64 26.63
C THR A 66 9.12 14.26 26.69
N THR A 67 8.62 13.64 25.61
CA THR A 67 7.25 13.13 25.49
C THR A 67 7.04 11.78 26.18
N SER A 68 8.11 11.10 26.64
CA SER A 68 8.06 9.75 27.21
C SER A 68 7.16 9.63 28.43
N ILE A 69 7.19 10.61 29.34
CA ILE A 69 6.39 10.57 30.56
C ILE A 69 4.89 10.57 30.27
N TYR A 70 4.45 11.32 29.27
CA TYR A 70 3.04 11.39 28.88
C TYR A 70 2.58 10.12 28.19
N VAL A 71 3.41 9.56 27.30
CA VAL A 71 3.13 8.28 26.65
C VAL A 71 3.01 7.16 27.68
N ALA A 72 3.90 7.13 28.67
CA ALA A 72 3.86 6.17 29.77
C ALA A 72 2.58 6.30 30.61
N GLU A 73 2.19 7.54 30.98
CA GLU A 73 0.96 7.80 31.75
C GLU A 73 -0.31 7.41 30.99
N GLU A 74 -0.38 7.72 29.69
CA GLU A 74 -1.49 7.37 28.81
C GLU A 74 -1.61 5.85 28.64
N ALA A 75 -0.48 5.19 28.38
CA ALA A 75 -0.41 3.73 28.26
C ALA A 75 -0.80 3.03 29.57
N ALA A 76 -0.29 3.50 30.72
CA ALA A 76 -0.65 2.96 32.02
C ALA A 76 -2.15 3.11 32.32
N PHE A 77 -2.73 4.26 31.99
CA PHE A 77 -4.17 4.48 32.16
C PHE A 77 -5.01 3.60 31.24
N ALA A 78 -4.65 3.48 29.95
CA ALA A 78 -5.33 2.60 29.00
C ALA A 78 -5.26 1.13 29.42
N ALA A 79 -4.11 0.68 29.92
CA ALA A 79 -3.92 -0.67 30.41
C ALA A 79 -4.78 -0.96 31.65
N GLY A 80 -4.88 -0.02 32.58
CA GLY A 80 -5.80 -0.11 33.71
C GLY A 80 -7.29 -0.18 33.31
N LYS A 81 -7.61 0.15 32.05
CA LYS A 81 -8.94 -0.01 31.45
C LYS A 81 -9.07 -1.24 30.55
N GLY A 82 -8.03 -2.07 30.44
CA GLY A 82 -8.00 -3.25 29.57
C GLY A 82 -8.08 -2.90 28.09
N LYS A 83 -7.60 -1.72 27.70
CA LYS A 83 -7.61 -1.29 26.29
C LYS A 83 -6.30 -1.70 25.62
N PRO A 84 -6.34 -2.16 24.37
CA PRO A 84 -5.14 -2.38 23.57
C PRO A 84 -4.43 -1.05 23.31
N ILE A 85 -3.10 -1.10 23.30
CA ILE A 85 -2.23 0.08 23.19
C ILE A 85 -1.25 -0.15 22.06
N ILE A 86 -1.13 0.83 21.17
CA ILE A 86 -0.08 0.91 20.16
C ILE A 86 0.82 2.09 20.54
N ILE A 87 2.10 1.82 20.76
CA ILE A 87 3.12 2.84 21.01
C ILE A 87 3.95 2.99 19.74
N VAL A 88 3.98 4.20 19.21
CA VAL A 88 4.77 4.57 18.03
C VAL A 88 5.86 5.52 18.49
N SER A 89 7.14 5.21 18.29
CA SER A 89 8.22 6.11 18.72
C SER A 89 9.34 6.26 17.70
N LYS A 90 10.01 7.41 17.71
CA LYS A 90 11.37 7.55 17.18
C LYS A 90 12.37 7.09 18.25
N GLY A 91 13.23 6.13 17.91
CA GLY A 91 14.19 5.51 18.80
C GLY A 91 13.59 4.48 19.75
N ALA A 92 14.47 3.67 20.36
CA ALA A 92 14.10 2.57 21.24
C ALA A 92 13.24 3.03 22.43
N TYR A 93 12.09 2.37 22.62
CA TYR A 93 11.28 2.50 23.82
C TYR A 93 11.63 1.38 24.80
N SER A 94 12.35 1.74 25.85
CA SER A 94 12.76 0.82 26.91
C SER A 94 12.00 1.17 28.20
N GLU A 95 10.74 0.75 28.31
CA GLU A 95 10.10 0.71 29.62
C GLU A 95 9.74 -0.72 30.00
N GLY A 96 10.28 -1.12 31.16
CA GLY A 96 10.13 -2.43 31.75
C GLY A 96 8.70 -2.73 32.15
N SER A 97 8.38 -4.02 32.18
CA SER A 97 7.06 -4.60 32.43
C SER A 97 6.01 -4.30 31.34
N LEU A 98 6.27 -4.87 30.16
CA LEU A 98 5.29 -5.10 29.10
C LEU A 98 3.97 -5.61 29.69
N LEU A 99 2.92 -4.80 29.56
CA LEU A 99 1.55 -5.26 29.69
C LEU A 99 1.25 -6.13 28.45
N ASN A 100 0.54 -7.24 28.61
CA ASN A 100 0.37 -8.29 27.57
C ASN A 100 -0.28 -7.83 26.25
N ASP A 101 -0.77 -6.59 26.16
CA ASP A 101 -1.55 -6.04 25.06
C ASP A 101 -1.01 -4.70 24.52
N GLN A 102 0.30 -4.48 24.67
CA GLN A 102 1.03 -3.38 24.05
C GLN A 102 1.73 -3.83 22.76
N PHE A 103 1.60 -3.02 21.72
CA PHE A 103 2.30 -3.19 20.44
C PHE A 103 3.22 -2.00 20.24
N TYR A 104 4.47 -2.28 19.87
CA TYR A 104 5.50 -1.26 19.72
C TYR A 104 5.94 -1.13 18.26
N ILE A 105 6.03 0.10 17.79
CA ILE A 105 6.42 0.46 16.43
C ILE A 105 7.55 1.48 16.52
N ASP A 106 8.72 1.07 16.03
CA ASP A 106 9.91 1.93 15.95
C ASP A 106 9.98 2.57 14.56
N LEU A 107 9.85 3.90 14.53
CA LEU A 107 9.87 4.70 13.32
C LEU A 107 11.26 4.78 12.69
N ASP A 108 12.34 4.56 13.46
CA ASP A 108 13.70 4.59 12.93
C ASP A 108 14.01 3.33 12.08
N ARG A 109 13.09 2.35 12.08
CA ARG A 109 13.17 1.14 11.23
C ARG A 109 12.64 1.36 9.80
N GLY A 110 12.18 2.56 9.45
CA GLY A 110 11.80 2.91 8.07
C GLY A 110 10.52 2.23 7.57
N PHE A 111 10.54 1.66 6.35
CA PHE A 111 9.37 1.12 5.63
C PHE A 111 8.62 0.02 6.41
N ASP A 112 9.28 -0.64 7.35
CA ASP A 112 8.70 -1.66 8.22
C ASP A 112 7.63 -1.13 9.19
N ALA A 113 7.62 0.18 9.50
CA ALA A 113 6.71 0.77 10.48
C ALA A 113 5.23 0.72 10.07
N ALA A 114 4.92 0.82 8.77
CA ALA A 114 3.55 0.73 8.26
C ALA A 114 3.01 -0.71 8.33
N ASN A 115 3.87 -1.69 8.01
CA ASN A 115 3.56 -3.10 8.16
C ASN A 115 3.39 -3.47 9.64
N ASP A 116 4.25 -2.93 10.52
CA ASP A 116 4.15 -3.12 11.96
C ASP A 116 2.84 -2.55 12.53
N LEU A 117 2.37 -1.40 12.03
CA LEU A 117 1.05 -0.85 12.39
C LEU A 117 -0.10 -1.75 11.96
N SER A 118 -0.08 -2.21 10.71
CA SER A 118 -1.10 -3.15 10.20
C SER A 118 -1.12 -4.43 11.03
N ASN A 119 0.05 -5.02 11.29
CA ASN A 119 0.21 -6.22 12.11
C ASN A 119 -0.27 -6.01 13.56
N ALA A 120 0.01 -4.86 14.16
CA ALA A 120 -0.47 -4.53 15.50
C ALA A 120 -1.99 -4.49 15.55
N VAL A 121 -2.63 -3.85 14.57
CA VAL A 121 -4.10 -3.77 14.53
C VAL A 121 -4.72 -5.13 14.24
N VAL A 122 -4.19 -5.91 13.30
CA VAL A 122 -4.65 -7.28 13.03
C VAL A 122 -4.59 -8.14 14.28
N LYS A 123 -3.49 -8.10 15.04
CA LYS A 123 -3.38 -8.84 16.31
C LYS A 123 -4.38 -8.37 17.36
N ILE A 124 -4.72 -7.07 17.39
CA ILE A 124 -5.79 -6.54 18.25
C ILE A 124 -7.16 -7.09 17.81
N LEU A 125 -7.43 -7.18 16.50
CA LEU A 125 -8.65 -7.80 15.96
C LEU A 125 -8.74 -9.28 16.33
N GLU A 126 -7.66 -10.05 16.11
CA GLU A 126 -7.59 -11.50 16.34
C GLU A 126 -7.76 -11.88 17.81
N LYS A 127 -7.26 -11.05 18.74
CA LYS A 127 -7.46 -11.23 20.18
C LYS A 127 -8.91 -10.95 20.63
N GLY A 128 -9.81 -10.57 19.71
CA GLY A 128 -11.22 -10.35 19.99
C GLY A 128 -11.53 -9.03 20.69
N TYR A 129 -10.58 -8.10 20.76
CA TYR A 129 -10.82 -6.75 21.28
C TYR A 129 -11.77 -5.95 20.39
N LEU A 130 -11.92 -6.37 19.13
CA LEU A 130 -12.69 -5.71 18.10
C LEU A 130 -13.45 -6.77 17.29
N ASP A 131 -14.78 -6.72 17.32
CA ASP A 131 -15.64 -7.51 16.44
C ASP A 131 -16.05 -6.63 15.24
N LEU A 132 -15.33 -6.78 14.12
CA LEU A 132 -15.69 -6.15 12.86
C LEU A 132 -16.72 -7.03 12.16
N ASN A 133 -18.00 -6.77 12.42
CA ASN A 133 -19.08 -7.20 11.53
C ASN A 133 -18.99 -6.39 10.22
N ALA A 134 -18.00 -6.73 9.39
CA ALA A 134 -17.73 -6.09 8.12
C ALA A 134 -18.81 -6.48 7.10
N LYS A 135 -19.71 -5.54 6.83
CA LYS A 135 -20.42 -5.52 5.54
C LYS A 135 -19.36 -5.45 4.45
N LYS A 136 -19.29 -6.50 3.62
CA LYS A 136 -18.62 -6.61 2.32
C LYS A 136 -18.14 -5.27 1.73
N VAL A 137 -16.99 -4.79 2.21
CA VAL A 137 -16.09 -4.02 1.37
C VAL A 137 -15.53 -5.05 0.40
N LYS A 138 -15.66 -4.80 -0.90
CA LYS A 138 -14.90 -5.53 -1.92
C LYS A 138 -13.43 -5.11 -1.75
N HIS A 139 -12.78 -5.60 -0.69
CA HIS A 139 -11.34 -5.55 -0.59
C HIS A 139 -10.77 -6.42 -1.73
N PRO A 140 -9.62 -6.04 -2.33
CA PRO A 140 -8.82 -7.02 -3.01
C PRO A 140 -8.54 -8.16 -2.01
N PRO A 141 -8.61 -9.42 -2.47
CA PRO A 141 -8.74 -10.55 -1.57
C PRO A 141 -7.52 -10.66 -0.65
N LYS A 142 -7.79 -11.04 0.60
CA LYS A 142 -7.01 -12.01 1.39
C LYS A 142 -6.01 -12.73 0.48
N ASP A 143 -4.70 -12.50 0.66
CA ASP A 143 -3.56 -13.01 -0.16
C ASP A 143 -3.96 -13.39 -1.60
N GLU A 144 -3.59 -12.63 -2.62
CA GLU A 144 -4.00 -12.84 -4.01
C GLU A 144 -3.96 -14.28 -4.56
N VAL A 145 -3.13 -15.13 -3.96
CA VAL A 145 -2.99 -16.57 -4.16
C VAL A 145 -4.21 -17.38 -3.65
N ASP A 146 -4.83 -16.95 -2.55
CA ASP A 146 -6.06 -17.51 -1.97
C ASP A 146 -7.29 -17.27 -2.85
N ALA A 147 -7.26 -16.23 -3.70
CA ALA A 147 -8.37 -15.87 -4.58
C ALA A 147 -8.55 -16.82 -5.77
N GLU A 148 -7.51 -17.60 -6.11
CA GLU A 148 -7.52 -18.52 -7.25
C GLU A 148 -8.18 -19.87 -6.92
N GLY A 149 -8.61 -20.08 -5.67
CA GLY A 149 -9.28 -21.31 -5.24
C GLY A 149 -8.36 -22.55 -5.19
N TRP A 150 -7.04 -22.35 -5.28
CA TRP A 150 -6.07 -23.45 -5.25
C TRP A 150 -5.94 -24.11 -3.88
N SER A 151 -5.57 -25.38 -3.90
CA SER A 151 -5.31 -26.16 -2.68
C SER A 151 -4.22 -25.51 -1.83
N LEU A 152 -4.22 -25.76 -0.52
CA LEU A 152 -3.16 -25.25 0.37
C LEU A 152 -1.76 -25.68 -0.11
N GLU A 153 -1.64 -26.89 -0.65
CA GLU A 153 -0.38 -27.41 -1.21
C GLU A 153 0.17 -26.52 -2.34
N ILE A 154 -0.67 -26.18 -3.34
CA ILE A 154 -0.27 -25.32 -4.46
C ILE A 154 0.14 -23.94 -3.93
N ARG A 155 -0.62 -23.39 -2.97
CA ARG A 155 -0.35 -22.08 -2.38
C ARG A 155 0.99 -22.05 -1.64
N GLU A 156 1.31 -23.09 -0.87
CA GLU A 156 2.61 -23.21 -0.20
C GLU A 156 3.76 -23.36 -1.21
N LYS A 157 3.58 -24.14 -2.29
CA LYS A 157 4.60 -24.24 -3.36
C LYS A 157 4.85 -22.90 -4.04
N ILE A 158 3.82 -22.09 -4.29
CA ILE A 158 3.98 -20.71 -4.81
C ILE A 158 4.74 -19.83 -3.83
N ARG A 159 4.44 -19.90 -2.53
CA ARG A 159 5.16 -19.14 -1.49
C ARG A 159 6.64 -19.51 -1.45
N VAL A 160 6.97 -20.80 -1.56
CA VAL A 160 8.36 -21.26 -1.64
C VAL A 160 9.08 -20.68 -2.86
N VAL A 161 8.46 -20.72 -4.04
CA VAL A 161 9.03 -20.11 -5.26
C VAL A 161 9.34 -18.62 -5.04
N ARG A 162 8.40 -17.88 -4.43
CA ARG A 162 8.59 -16.46 -4.13
C ARG A 162 9.75 -16.21 -3.16
N VAL A 163 9.83 -16.98 -2.07
CA VAL A 163 10.93 -16.87 -1.10
C VAL A 163 12.27 -17.11 -1.78
N LEU A 164 12.37 -18.12 -2.65
CA LEU A 164 13.60 -18.41 -3.40
C LEU A 164 13.99 -17.25 -4.34
N MET A 165 13.00 -16.60 -4.99
CA MET A 165 13.25 -15.41 -5.81
C MET A 165 13.75 -14.23 -4.96
N ASP A 166 13.13 -13.98 -3.80
CA ASP A 166 13.51 -12.90 -2.88
C ASP A 166 14.93 -13.11 -2.31
N GLU A 167 15.31 -14.37 -2.05
CA GLU A 167 16.66 -14.78 -1.61
C GLU A 167 17.68 -14.81 -2.77
N ARG A 168 17.27 -14.45 -4.00
CA ARG A 168 18.08 -14.51 -5.24
C ARG A 168 18.63 -15.90 -5.58
N GLU A 169 17.97 -16.95 -5.10
CA GLU A 169 18.24 -18.35 -5.44
C GLU A 169 17.54 -18.72 -6.77
N ILE A 170 17.86 -18.00 -7.84
CA ILE A 170 17.08 -17.98 -9.10
C ILE A 170 16.99 -19.35 -9.77
N ASP A 171 18.05 -20.17 -9.73
CA ASP A 171 18.03 -21.51 -10.31
C ASP A 171 17.09 -22.45 -9.56
N LYS A 172 17.07 -22.38 -8.22
CA LYS A 172 16.16 -23.18 -7.38
C LYS A 172 14.72 -22.72 -7.54
N ALA A 173 14.50 -21.41 -7.64
CA ALA A 173 13.18 -20.83 -7.90
C ALA A 173 12.63 -21.33 -9.25
N LEU A 174 13.46 -21.32 -10.29
CA LEU A 174 13.10 -21.81 -11.62
C LEU A 174 12.76 -23.30 -11.62
N GLU A 175 13.60 -24.14 -11.00
CA GLU A 175 13.35 -25.59 -10.87
C GLU A 175 12.04 -25.87 -10.12
N SER A 176 11.81 -25.16 -9.01
CA SER A 176 10.60 -25.29 -8.20
C SER A 176 9.35 -24.87 -8.98
N ALA A 177 9.43 -23.76 -9.74
CA ALA A 177 8.32 -23.27 -10.54
C ALA A 177 8.01 -24.19 -11.74
N MET A 178 9.03 -24.74 -12.41
CA MET A 178 8.84 -25.74 -13.46
C MET A 178 8.21 -27.03 -12.93
N THR A 179 8.65 -27.51 -11.77
CA THR A 179 8.07 -28.68 -11.11
C THR A 179 6.60 -28.43 -10.77
N LEU A 180 6.30 -27.26 -10.19
CA LEU A 180 4.92 -26.85 -9.88
C LEU A 180 4.04 -26.81 -11.14
N LEU A 181 4.52 -26.24 -12.24
CA LEU A 181 3.75 -26.16 -13.48
C LEU A 181 3.53 -27.55 -14.10
N ASN A 182 4.52 -28.44 -14.03
CA ASN A 182 4.39 -29.82 -14.53
C ASN A 182 3.38 -30.63 -13.71
N ASP A 183 3.42 -30.50 -12.38
CA ASP A 183 2.51 -31.19 -11.47
C ASP A 183 1.09 -30.60 -11.50
N HIS A 184 0.98 -29.29 -11.74
CA HIS A 184 -0.26 -28.51 -11.71
C HIS A 184 -0.33 -27.56 -12.92
N PRO A 185 -0.63 -28.06 -14.13
CA PRO A 185 -0.68 -27.24 -15.34
C PRO A 185 -1.71 -26.11 -15.31
N GLU A 186 -2.69 -26.16 -14.41
CA GLU A 186 -3.66 -25.09 -14.17
C GLU A 186 -3.10 -23.89 -13.36
N CYS A 187 -1.92 -24.04 -12.76
CA CYS A 187 -1.28 -23.02 -11.93
C CYS A 187 -0.54 -22.00 -12.80
N TRP A 188 -1.29 -21.08 -13.42
CA TRP A 188 -0.72 -20.03 -14.29
C TRP A 188 0.35 -19.17 -13.60
N ARG A 189 0.28 -19.01 -12.26
CA ARG A 189 1.30 -18.29 -11.48
C ARG A 189 2.68 -18.94 -11.55
N ALA A 190 2.75 -20.26 -11.74
CA ALA A 190 4.02 -20.94 -11.97
C ALA A 190 4.65 -20.49 -13.30
N GLY A 191 3.84 -20.33 -14.36
CA GLY A 191 4.29 -19.75 -15.64
C GLY A 191 4.85 -18.34 -15.49
N ILE A 192 4.14 -17.48 -14.75
CA ILE A 192 4.60 -16.10 -14.44
C ILE A 192 5.92 -16.10 -13.66
N ALA A 193 6.11 -17.02 -12.70
CA ALA A 193 7.36 -17.14 -11.95
C ALA A 193 8.53 -17.67 -12.80
N ILE A 194 8.25 -18.66 -13.68
CA ILE A 194 9.23 -19.17 -14.65
C ILE A 194 9.71 -18.03 -15.55
N SER A 195 8.80 -17.25 -16.14
CA SER A 195 9.18 -16.14 -17.02
C SER A 195 10.03 -15.10 -16.29
N ALA A 196 9.68 -14.75 -15.05
CA ALA A 196 10.45 -13.82 -14.23
C ALA A 196 11.89 -14.29 -13.99
N CYS A 197 12.07 -15.57 -13.63
CA CYS A 197 13.39 -16.16 -13.46
C CYS A 197 14.19 -16.13 -14.77
N LEU A 198 13.55 -16.41 -15.91
CA LEU A 198 14.18 -16.39 -17.22
C LEU A 198 14.59 -14.97 -17.65
N ILE A 199 13.77 -13.94 -17.35
CA ILE A 199 14.12 -12.53 -17.57
C ILE A 199 15.38 -12.15 -16.78
N ILE A 200 15.45 -12.52 -15.49
CA ILE A 200 16.64 -12.27 -14.65
C ILE A 200 17.88 -12.97 -15.21
N LYS A 201 17.71 -14.19 -15.74
CA LYS A 201 18.77 -14.96 -16.41
C LYS A 201 19.06 -14.47 -17.85
N GLN A 202 18.34 -13.46 -18.34
CA GLN A 202 18.43 -12.90 -19.69
C GLN A 202 18.10 -13.91 -20.82
N ASP A 203 17.35 -14.96 -20.51
CA ASP A 203 16.77 -15.85 -21.54
C ASP A 203 15.41 -15.30 -22.01
N TYR A 204 15.48 -14.15 -22.69
CA TYR A 204 14.29 -13.41 -23.11
C TYR A 204 13.42 -14.20 -24.09
N LYS A 205 14.03 -15.03 -24.95
CA LYS A 205 13.27 -15.82 -25.93
C LYS A 205 12.40 -16.85 -25.23
N GLN A 206 12.96 -17.57 -24.25
CA GLN A 206 12.18 -18.55 -23.51
C GLN A 206 11.15 -17.87 -22.60
N ALA A 207 11.50 -16.74 -21.97
CA ALA A 207 10.56 -15.97 -21.17
C ALA A 207 9.34 -15.51 -21.99
N GLU A 208 9.56 -14.98 -23.20
CA GLU A 208 8.50 -14.53 -24.11
C GLU A 208 7.59 -15.69 -24.52
N GLN A 209 8.16 -16.87 -24.82
CA GLN A 209 7.36 -18.05 -25.14
C GLN A 209 6.44 -18.44 -23.98
N ILE A 210 6.97 -18.50 -22.75
CA ILE A 210 6.18 -18.86 -21.56
C ILE A 210 5.05 -17.85 -21.32
N LEU A 211 5.31 -16.56 -21.50
CA LEU A 211 4.30 -15.52 -21.33
C LEU A 211 3.18 -15.63 -22.36
N ASN A 212 3.53 -15.88 -23.63
CA ASN A 212 2.53 -16.13 -24.67
C ASN A 212 1.72 -17.40 -24.38
N ASP A 213 2.37 -18.47 -23.90
CA ASP A 213 1.67 -19.69 -23.50
C ASP A 213 0.69 -19.42 -22.34
N VAL A 214 1.02 -18.52 -21.40
CA VAL A 214 0.08 -18.12 -20.33
C VAL A 214 -1.11 -17.37 -20.92
N ILE A 215 -0.88 -16.41 -21.84
CA ILE A 215 -1.96 -15.64 -22.48
C ILE A 215 -2.91 -16.58 -23.25
N ASP A 216 -2.36 -17.50 -24.02
CA ASP A 216 -3.14 -18.40 -24.87
C ASP A 216 -3.94 -19.41 -24.04
N ASN A 217 -3.28 -20.08 -23.08
CA ASN A 217 -3.90 -21.17 -22.32
C ASN A 217 -4.81 -20.69 -21.18
N PHE A 218 -4.61 -19.46 -20.70
CA PHE A 218 -5.41 -18.88 -19.61
C PHE A 218 -6.16 -17.62 -20.04
N SER A 219 -6.51 -17.50 -21.33
CA SER A 219 -7.25 -16.37 -21.88
C SER A 219 -8.61 -16.10 -21.19
N GLY A 220 -9.19 -17.10 -20.52
CA GLY A 220 -10.40 -16.93 -19.68
C GLY A 220 -10.15 -16.35 -18.29
N SER A 221 -8.90 -16.22 -17.86
CA SER A 221 -8.50 -15.61 -16.59
C SER A 221 -7.87 -14.24 -16.87
N GLY A 222 -8.68 -13.18 -16.73
CA GLY A 222 -8.20 -11.80 -16.90
C GLY A 222 -6.98 -11.51 -16.03
N ARG A 223 -6.91 -12.06 -14.82
CA ARG A 223 -5.74 -11.92 -13.94
C ARG A 223 -4.48 -12.54 -14.55
N ALA A 224 -4.56 -13.78 -15.02
CA ALA A 224 -3.41 -14.47 -15.62
C ALA A 224 -2.87 -13.69 -16.82
N VAL A 225 -3.76 -13.24 -17.70
CA VAL A 225 -3.43 -12.44 -18.88
C VAL A 225 -2.81 -11.10 -18.49
N SER A 226 -3.37 -10.40 -17.50
CA SER A 226 -2.82 -9.14 -16.97
C SER A 226 -1.39 -9.31 -16.43
N TYR A 227 -1.11 -10.37 -15.63
CA TYR A 227 0.25 -10.62 -15.15
C TYR A 227 1.21 -10.96 -16.30
N ALA A 228 0.74 -11.69 -17.31
CA ALA A 228 1.56 -12.04 -18.45
C ALA A 228 1.98 -10.79 -19.23
N TYR A 229 1.05 -9.86 -19.48
CA TYR A 229 1.36 -8.60 -20.15
C TYR A 229 2.27 -7.68 -19.32
N GLN A 230 2.08 -7.61 -18.00
CA GLN A 230 3.02 -6.88 -17.11
C GLN A 230 4.45 -7.45 -17.22
N ASN A 231 4.61 -8.77 -17.16
CA ASN A 231 5.92 -9.40 -17.32
C ASN A 231 6.47 -9.25 -18.74
N MET A 232 5.62 -9.15 -19.76
CA MET A 232 6.04 -8.85 -21.13
C MET A 232 6.64 -7.44 -21.23
N ALA A 233 6.05 -6.46 -20.54
CA ALA A 233 6.61 -5.12 -20.44
C ALA A 233 7.99 -5.14 -19.75
N TRP A 234 8.12 -5.84 -18.62
CA TRP A 234 9.41 -6.00 -17.94
C TRP A 234 10.47 -6.68 -18.82
N LEU A 235 10.11 -7.79 -19.48
CA LEU A 235 10.98 -8.48 -20.44
C LEU A 235 11.49 -7.52 -21.51
N TYR A 236 10.57 -6.76 -22.11
CA TYR A 236 10.89 -5.84 -23.19
C TYR A 236 11.80 -4.71 -22.72
N PHE A 237 11.54 -4.16 -21.53
CA PHE A 237 12.41 -3.17 -20.90
C PHE A 237 13.82 -3.72 -20.66
N GLU A 238 13.96 -4.91 -20.06
CA GLU A 238 15.28 -5.51 -19.78
C GLU A 238 16.06 -5.86 -21.06
N LYS A 239 15.36 -6.32 -22.09
CA LYS A 239 15.94 -6.63 -23.40
C LYS A 239 16.46 -5.37 -24.10
N HIS A 240 15.80 -4.24 -23.90
CA HIS A 240 16.10 -2.96 -24.53
C HIS A 240 16.61 -1.98 -23.47
N LYS A 241 17.88 -2.15 -23.07
CA LYS A 241 18.59 -1.39 -22.02
C LYS A 241 18.49 0.15 -22.15
N GLU A 242 18.22 0.65 -23.34
CA GLU A 242 17.93 2.05 -23.61
C GLU A 242 16.50 2.15 -24.11
N VAL A 243 15.70 2.96 -23.42
CA VAL A 243 14.30 3.20 -23.78
C VAL A 243 14.23 4.38 -24.73
N ASP A 244 13.74 4.13 -25.94
CA ASP A 244 13.42 5.15 -26.93
C ASP A 244 11.90 5.24 -27.15
N SER A 245 11.48 6.06 -28.12
CA SER A 245 10.06 6.25 -28.42
C SER A 245 9.35 4.98 -28.91
N GLU A 246 10.05 4.08 -29.62
CA GLU A 246 9.48 2.83 -30.12
C GLU A 246 9.29 1.85 -28.95
N ILE A 247 10.29 1.76 -28.07
CA ILE A 247 10.22 0.94 -26.86
C ILE A 247 9.09 1.42 -25.95
N ASN A 248 8.99 2.72 -25.70
CA ASN A 248 7.91 3.30 -24.91
C ASN A 248 6.52 2.98 -25.48
N GLN A 249 6.34 3.08 -26.80
CA GLN A 249 5.08 2.70 -27.44
C GLN A 249 4.72 1.23 -27.20
N LYS A 250 5.71 0.33 -27.20
CA LYS A 250 5.46 -1.07 -26.88
C LYS A 250 5.16 -1.34 -25.42
N LEU A 251 5.89 -0.71 -24.50
CA LEU A 251 5.61 -0.78 -23.07
C LEU A 251 4.18 -0.29 -22.76
N ILE A 252 3.79 0.86 -23.33
CA ILE A 252 2.43 1.40 -23.23
C ILE A 252 1.40 0.38 -23.70
N GLY A 253 1.64 -0.27 -24.86
CA GLY A 253 0.77 -1.31 -25.38
C GLY A 253 0.57 -2.46 -24.39
N PHE A 254 1.65 -3.01 -23.85
CA PHE A 254 1.57 -4.10 -22.87
C PHE A 254 0.83 -3.70 -21.60
N TYR A 255 1.07 -2.51 -21.05
CA TYR A 255 0.34 -2.08 -19.85
C TYR A 255 -1.14 -1.80 -20.13
N ARG A 256 -1.50 -1.29 -21.31
CA ARG A 256 -2.91 -1.13 -21.73
C ARG A 256 -3.61 -2.49 -21.86
N ASP A 257 -2.97 -3.44 -22.54
CA ASP A 257 -3.50 -4.82 -22.69
C ASP A 257 -3.66 -5.49 -21.31
N SER A 258 -2.73 -5.23 -20.39
CA SER A 258 -2.82 -5.68 -18.99
C SER A 258 -4.03 -5.10 -18.25
N ILE A 259 -4.23 -3.78 -18.32
CA ILE A 259 -5.38 -3.10 -17.69
C ILE A 259 -6.70 -3.58 -18.28
N GLU A 260 -6.78 -3.75 -19.60
CA GLU A 260 -7.98 -4.26 -20.28
C GLU A 260 -8.34 -5.67 -19.82
N ALA A 261 -7.32 -6.54 -19.65
CA ALA A 261 -7.53 -7.91 -19.19
C ALA A 261 -8.00 -7.96 -17.73
N TYR A 262 -7.35 -7.20 -16.84
CA TYR A 262 -7.76 -7.07 -15.44
C TYR A 262 -7.12 -5.82 -14.83
N PRO A 263 -7.91 -4.79 -14.48
CA PRO A 263 -7.36 -3.55 -13.93
C PRO A 263 -6.72 -3.82 -12.57
N ARG A 264 -5.49 -3.33 -12.40
CA ARG A 264 -4.77 -3.34 -11.12
C ARG A 264 -4.04 -2.03 -10.90
N ILE A 265 -4.09 -1.57 -9.67
CA ILE A 265 -3.49 -0.31 -9.22
C ILE A 265 -2.00 -0.17 -9.60
N ASP A 266 -1.21 -1.23 -9.43
CA ASP A 266 0.22 -1.23 -9.76
C ASP A 266 0.47 -0.98 -11.25
N ILE A 267 -0.35 -1.56 -12.13
CA ILE A 267 -0.23 -1.40 -13.58
C ILE A 267 -0.57 0.02 -14.04
N PHE A 268 -1.57 0.65 -13.39
CA PHE A 268 -1.88 2.05 -13.67
C PHE A 268 -0.67 2.95 -13.40
N PHE A 269 0.07 2.71 -12.30
CA PHE A 269 1.30 3.44 -12.01
C PHE A 269 2.38 3.18 -13.05
N ASP A 270 2.64 1.92 -13.41
CA ASP A 270 3.64 1.58 -14.44
C ASP A 270 3.33 2.27 -15.78
N LEU A 271 2.05 2.30 -16.18
CA LEU A 271 1.60 2.98 -17.39
C LEU A 271 1.77 4.50 -17.31
N ILE A 272 1.40 5.11 -16.18
CA ILE A 272 1.59 6.56 -15.95
C ILE A 272 3.07 6.90 -16.10
N MET A 273 3.96 6.18 -15.41
CA MET A 273 5.41 6.41 -15.48
C MET A 273 5.94 6.27 -16.90
N THR A 274 5.48 5.25 -17.65
CA THR A 274 5.87 5.05 -19.04
C THR A 274 5.43 6.20 -19.95
N TYR A 275 4.23 6.75 -19.75
CA TYR A 275 3.79 7.94 -20.48
C TYR A 275 4.64 9.18 -20.14
N LEU A 276 5.03 9.34 -18.87
CA LEU A 276 5.89 10.46 -18.45
C LEU A 276 7.29 10.35 -19.03
N ASP A 277 7.89 9.15 -19.03
CA ASP A 277 9.19 8.89 -19.64
C ASP A 277 9.18 9.12 -21.16
N ALA A 278 8.01 8.98 -21.79
CA ALA A 278 7.78 9.30 -23.21
C ALA A 278 7.46 10.78 -23.48
N ASP A 279 7.45 11.65 -22.47
CA ASP A 279 7.02 13.05 -22.54
C ASP A 279 5.56 13.22 -23.02
N LEU A 280 4.69 12.24 -22.71
CA LEU A 280 3.27 12.20 -23.06
C LEU A 280 2.38 12.56 -21.87
N VAL A 281 2.65 13.72 -21.25
CA VAL A 281 1.98 14.19 -20.02
C VAL A 281 0.45 14.16 -20.11
N GLY A 282 -0.10 14.60 -21.26
CA GLY A 282 -1.56 14.63 -21.45
C GLY A 282 -2.22 13.25 -21.50
N GLU A 283 -1.48 12.19 -21.83
CA GLU A 283 -1.98 10.81 -21.75
C GLU A 283 -1.85 10.27 -20.32
N ALA A 284 -0.76 10.59 -19.62
CA ALA A 284 -0.61 10.25 -18.20
C ALA A 284 -1.76 10.83 -17.34
N ASP A 285 -2.14 12.10 -17.57
CA ASP A 285 -3.28 12.74 -16.89
C ASP A 285 -4.59 11.97 -17.08
N LYS A 286 -4.85 11.48 -18.30
CA LYS A 286 -6.06 10.68 -18.59
C LYS A 286 -6.04 9.36 -17.82
N VAL A 287 -4.89 8.69 -17.78
CA VAL A 287 -4.73 7.43 -17.05
C VAL A 287 -4.90 7.62 -15.54
N ILE A 288 -4.43 8.75 -14.99
CA ILE A 288 -4.69 9.08 -13.57
C ILE A 288 -6.19 9.20 -13.32
N VAL A 289 -6.93 9.88 -14.20
CA VAL A 289 -8.39 10.01 -14.05
C VAL A 289 -9.07 8.64 -14.17
N GLU A 290 -8.66 7.79 -15.12
CA GLU A 290 -9.15 6.41 -15.24
C GLU A 290 -8.87 5.60 -13.97
N ALA A 291 -7.64 5.67 -13.44
CA ALA A 291 -7.22 4.97 -12.23
C ALA A 291 -8.06 5.40 -11.00
N LEU A 292 -8.32 6.70 -10.84
CA LEU A 292 -9.15 7.23 -9.75
C LEU A 292 -10.62 6.83 -9.87
N GLN A 293 -11.13 6.62 -11.08
CA GLN A 293 -12.49 6.11 -11.30
C GLN A 293 -12.60 4.63 -10.91
N GLU A 294 -11.60 3.84 -11.27
CA GLU A 294 -11.58 2.40 -11.00
C GLU A 294 -11.22 2.08 -9.54
N PHE A 295 -10.29 2.84 -8.97
CA PHE A 295 -9.77 2.68 -7.61
C PHE A 295 -9.74 4.02 -6.86
N PRO A 296 -10.87 4.48 -6.31
CA PRO A 296 -10.93 5.76 -5.58
C PRO A 296 -9.91 5.87 -4.43
N GLU A 297 -9.49 4.75 -3.85
CA GLU A 297 -8.44 4.67 -2.83
C GLU A 297 -7.04 5.13 -3.31
N ILE A 298 -6.83 5.25 -4.63
CA ILE A 298 -5.58 5.74 -5.23
C ILE A 298 -5.32 7.22 -4.88
N GLU A 299 -6.36 8.01 -4.60
CA GLU A 299 -6.24 9.45 -4.32
C GLU A 299 -5.21 9.73 -3.21
N GLN A 300 -5.17 8.88 -2.19
CA GLN A 300 -4.21 9.01 -1.09
C GLN A 300 -2.77 8.68 -1.53
N LYS A 301 -2.58 7.61 -2.31
CA LYS A 301 -1.25 7.20 -2.82
C LYS A 301 -0.65 8.21 -3.80
N VAL A 302 -1.47 8.77 -4.69
CA VAL A 302 -1.04 9.83 -5.62
C VAL A 302 -0.64 11.08 -4.84
N SER A 303 -1.42 11.45 -3.82
CA SER A 303 -1.10 12.60 -2.96
C SER A 303 0.23 12.41 -2.21
N GLU A 304 0.53 11.17 -1.77
CA GLU A 304 1.79 10.83 -1.09
C GLU A 304 3.00 10.92 -2.03
N MET A 305 2.90 10.38 -3.26
CA MET A 305 3.96 10.48 -4.28
C MET A 305 4.29 11.93 -4.67
N VAL A 306 3.26 12.76 -4.83
CA VAL A 306 3.40 14.20 -5.13
C VAL A 306 4.12 14.95 -4.00
N SER A 307 3.96 14.49 -2.75
CA SER A 307 4.50 15.16 -1.56
C SER A 307 5.94 14.77 -1.23
N SER A 308 6.39 13.56 -1.65
CA SER A 308 7.73 13.05 -1.36
C SER A 308 8.82 13.51 -2.32
N GLU A 309 8.48 13.84 -3.57
CA GLU A 309 9.44 14.30 -4.57
C GLU A 309 9.36 15.82 -4.77
N GLY A 310 10.04 16.55 -3.89
CA GLY A 310 10.28 17.97 -4.10
C GLY A 310 11.00 18.21 -5.44
N SER A 311 10.26 18.74 -6.42
CA SER A 311 10.68 19.58 -7.57
C SER A 311 10.68 19.06 -9.02
N SER A 312 10.30 17.82 -9.37
CA SER A 312 10.06 17.46 -10.80
C SER A 312 8.60 17.11 -11.10
N PHE A 313 7.94 16.30 -10.27
CA PHE A 313 6.54 15.92 -10.44
C PHE A 313 5.59 17.12 -10.27
N VAL A 314 5.91 18.04 -9.35
CA VAL A 314 5.16 19.29 -9.15
C VAL A 314 5.21 20.17 -10.41
N GLN A 315 6.29 20.20 -11.18
CA GLN A 315 6.34 20.96 -12.44
C GLN A 315 5.57 20.28 -13.58
N LEU A 316 5.45 18.96 -13.55
CA LEU A 316 4.66 18.18 -14.50
C LEU A 316 3.14 18.28 -14.23
N VAL A 317 2.72 18.21 -12.96
CA VAL A 317 1.31 18.34 -12.58
C VAL A 317 0.83 19.80 -12.58
N THR A 318 1.70 20.79 -12.36
CA THR A 318 1.29 22.22 -12.38
C THR A 318 1.25 22.86 -13.78
N LYS A 319 1.48 22.10 -14.87
CA LYS A 319 1.36 22.67 -16.23
C LYS A 319 0.26 22.09 -17.12
N SER A 320 -0.53 21.12 -16.63
CA SER A 320 -1.69 20.59 -17.36
C SER A 320 -2.92 20.44 -16.44
N ASN A 321 -3.65 21.55 -16.27
CA ASN A 321 -5.12 21.60 -16.17
C ASN A 321 -5.88 20.99 -14.97
N LEU A 322 -5.41 21.27 -13.76
CA LEU A 322 -6.29 21.35 -12.56
C LEU A 322 -7.06 22.69 -12.45
N LEU A 323 -7.45 23.30 -13.59
CA LEU A 323 -8.07 24.65 -13.62
C LEU A 323 -9.29 24.85 -14.53
N SER A 324 -9.99 23.82 -15.02
CA SER A 324 -11.16 24.08 -15.91
C SER A 324 -12.44 23.24 -15.76
N ALA A 325 -12.62 22.43 -14.70
CA ALA A 325 -13.81 21.56 -14.59
C ALA A 325 -14.76 21.80 -13.40
N ILE A 326 -14.70 22.94 -12.70
CA ILE A 326 -15.80 23.35 -11.80
C ILE A 326 -16.25 24.76 -12.19
N ALA A 327 -17.47 24.86 -12.70
CA ALA A 327 -18.09 26.06 -13.25
C ALA A 327 -18.69 27.00 -12.16
N PHE A 328 -18.60 28.30 -12.46
CA PHE A 328 -19.16 29.53 -11.89
C PHE A 328 -20.54 29.48 -11.19
N PRO A 329 -20.84 30.44 -10.27
CA PRO A 329 -21.50 31.70 -10.68
C PRO A 329 -20.99 33.01 -10.01
N LYS A 330 -20.99 34.09 -10.80
CA LYS A 330 -21.36 35.53 -10.56
C LYS A 330 -21.56 35.98 -9.09
N GLU A 331 -21.17 37.18 -8.61
CA GLU A 331 -21.20 38.59 -9.08
C GLU A 331 -20.72 39.46 -7.84
N PRO A 332 -20.81 40.81 -7.77
CA PRO A 332 -20.17 41.88 -8.55
C PRO A 332 -19.50 43.01 -7.68
N ARG A 333 -18.89 44.00 -8.36
CA ARG A 333 -18.54 45.38 -7.90
C ARG A 333 -17.38 45.51 -6.89
N GLY A 334 -16.52 46.53 -6.95
CA GLY A 334 -16.49 47.71 -7.80
C GLY A 334 -15.31 48.63 -7.43
N ASP A 335 -14.96 49.50 -8.38
CA ASP A 335 -14.32 50.81 -8.29
C ASP A 335 -13.44 51.15 -7.07
N LYS A 336 -12.15 51.40 -7.34
CA LYS A 336 -11.61 52.76 -7.55
C LYS A 336 -10.21 52.74 -8.15
#